data_AF-A0A935ZJZ4-F1
#
_entry.id   AF-A0A935ZJZ4-F1
#
_cell.length_a   1.000
_cell.length_b   1.000
_cell.length_c   1.000
_cell.angle_alpha   90.00
_cell.angle_beta   90.00
_cell.angle_gamma   90.00
#
_symmetry.space_group_name_H-M   'P 1'
#
loop_
_entity.id
_entity.type
_entity.pdbx_description
1 polymer ?
#
loop_
_entity_poly.entity_id
_entity_poly.type
_entity_poly.pdbx_seq_one_letter_code
_entity_poly.pdbx_strand_id
1 'polypeptide(L)'
;MRPSARREGLAALGLTALLACEWAAPDEFTPPAPYRPAHVPRPIAPADPGAEPNLLQEYTVRAPVDPQEAEAWELPFQSKRLVVALLIAAAHDRLEELSYVLTPDATWGLPDRRRRGARPIFGEDHGAAFLQALRSAAVRFSARKHPWSSPPTADGPNQQVRSGAEPFWTYYAADGDVMAFREVMYRGRARIDYVGLFESLPPPPMVGAPHDPPPPPSPPPRKPRPGELTASELAGDFDAPAVGELR
;
A
#
# COMPACT_ATOMS: atom_id res chain seq x y z
N MET A 1 -95.19 43.15 27.43
CA MET A 1 -95.60 42.46 26.19
C MET A 1 -94.35 42.09 25.41
N ARG A 2 -94.10 40.79 25.20
CA ARG A 2 -93.20 40.28 24.13
C ARG A 2 -93.89 40.56 22.78
N PRO A 3 -93.23 40.59 21.59
CA PRO A 3 -92.11 39.72 21.21
C PRO A 3 -91.08 40.32 20.18
N SER A 4 -89.94 39.64 19.98
CA SER A 4 -89.54 38.91 18.74
C SER A 4 -88.93 39.74 17.60
N ALA A 5 -87.66 39.43 17.27
CA ALA A 5 -87.20 38.85 15.99
C ALA A 5 -85.69 39.14 15.84
N ARG A 6 -84.82 38.11 15.76
CA ARG A 6 -84.13 37.61 14.53
C ARG A 6 -83.38 38.73 13.78
N ARG A 7 -82.13 38.60 13.34
CA ARG A 7 -81.22 37.46 13.11
C ARG A 7 -79.87 38.07 12.69
N GLU A 8 -78.79 37.32 12.91
CA GLU A 8 -77.58 37.23 12.07
C GLU A 8 -76.55 38.38 12.06
N GLY A 9 -75.27 37.97 12.01
CA GLY A 9 -74.09 38.83 11.82
C GLY A 9 -72.95 38.49 12.78
N LEU A 10 -72.23 37.37 12.60
CA LEU A 10 -70.90 37.27 11.96
C LEU A 10 -69.75 38.05 12.64
N ALA A 11 -68.74 37.26 13.02
CA ALA A 11 -67.30 37.52 13.03
C ALA A 11 -66.67 38.41 14.13
N ALA A 12 -65.84 37.77 14.98
CA ALA A 12 -64.53 38.27 15.42
C ALA A 12 -63.79 37.09 16.11
N LEU A 13 -62.82 36.47 15.43
CA LEU A 13 -61.38 36.74 15.61
C LEU A 13 -60.87 36.42 17.02
N GLY A 14 -60.37 35.19 17.18
CA GLY A 14 -59.53 34.78 18.30
C GLY A 14 -58.34 34.00 17.76
N LEU A 15 -57.19 34.66 17.69
CA LEU A 15 -55.88 34.14 17.29
C LEU A 15 -55.55 32.79 17.96
N THR A 16 -55.32 31.76 17.16
CA THR A 16 -54.59 30.56 17.59
C THR A 16 -53.17 30.65 17.01
N ALA A 17 -52.21 31.01 17.85
CA ALA A 17 -50.80 30.94 17.51
C ALA A 17 -50.38 29.46 17.44
N LEU A 18 -50.31 28.90 16.23
CA LEU A 18 -49.66 27.62 15.99
C LEU A 18 -48.16 27.86 15.84
N LEU A 19 -47.42 27.35 16.82
CA LEU A 19 -45.98 27.11 16.78
C LEU A 19 -45.66 26.25 15.54
N ALA A 20 -45.16 26.89 14.48
CA ALA A 20 -44.45 26.18 13.44
C ALA A 20 -43.04 25.89 13.97
N CYS A 21 -42.80 24.65 14.40
CA CYS A 21 -41.45 24.10 14.36
C CYS A 21 -41.06 24.05 12.88
N GLU A 22 -40.25 25.01 12.43
CA GLU A 22 -39.51 24.89 11.18
C GLU A 22 -38.55 23.70 11.34
N TRP A 23 -39.01 22.54 10.90
CA TRP A 23 -38.15 21.42 10.58
C TRP A 23 -37.34 21.86 9.35
N ALA A 24 -36.15 22.42 9.57
CA ALA A 24 -35.17 22.59 8.52
C ALA A 24 -34.90 21.19 7.93
N ALA A 25 -35.16 21.03 6.64
CA ALA A 25 -34.77 19.82 5.93
C ALA A 25 -33.27 19.61 6.16
N PRO A 26 -32.80 18.37 6.45
CA PRO A 26 -31.37 18.12 6.54
C PRO A 26 -30.75 18.52 5.20
N ASP A 27 -29.68 19.32 5.26
CA ASP A 27 -28.87 19.68 4.09
C ASP A 27 -28.72 18.44 3.22
N GLU A 28 -29.18 18.56 1.98
CA GLU A 28 -29.08 17.52 0.97
C GLU A 28 -27.59 17.18 0.85
N PHE A 29 -27.19 16.03 1.40
CA PHE A 29 -25.81 15.56 1.34
C PHE A 29 -25.42 15.51 -0.13
N THR A 30 -24.72 16.55 -0.57
CA THR A 30 -24.16 16.62 -1.90
C THR A 30 -22.86 15.84 -1.78
N PRO A 31 -22.79 14.59 -2.29
CA PRO A 31 -21.53 13.86 -2.26
C PRO A 31 -20.48 14.74 -2.94
N PRO A 32 -19.27 14.88 -2.35
CA PRO A 32 -18.21 15.62 -3.01
C PRO A 32 -18.06 15.07 -4.43
N ALA A 33 -17.95 15.96 -5.41
CA ALA A 33 -17.77 15.56 -6.80
C ALA A 33 -16.66 14.50 -6.87
N PRO A 34 -16.86 13.38 -7.59
CA PRO A 34 -15.84 12.36 -7.69
C PRO A 34 -14.55 13.00 -8.19
N TYR A 35 -13.52 12.98 -7.35
CA TYR A 35 -12.21 13.51 -7.69
C TYR A 35 -11.70 12.77 -8.94
N ARG A 36 -11.64 13.49 -10.06
CA ARG A 36 -10.85 13.08 -11.23
C ARG A 36 -9.49 13.74 -11.10
N PRO A 37 -8.40 12.99 -10.87
CA PRO A 37 -7.09 13.60 -11.04
C PRO A 37 -6.99 14.11 -12.47
N ALA A 38 -6.49 15.33 -12.65
CA ALA A 38 -6.09 15.86 -13.97
C ALA A 38 -4.80 15.18 -14.48
N HIS A 39 -4.53 13.95 -14.05
CA HIS A 39 -3.37 13.18 -14.46
C HIS A 39 -3.70 12.52 -15.79
N VAL A 40 -3.04 12.99 -16.84
CA VAL A 40 -3.11 12.36 -18.16
C VAL A 40 -2.05 11.27 -18.18
N PRO A 41 -2.43 9.98 -18.29
CA PRO A 41 -1.46 8.90 -18.34
C PRO A 41 -0.46 9.11 -19.46
N ARG A 42 0.84 8.98 -19.16
CA ARG A 42 1.94 9.11 -20.12
C ARG A 42 2.43 7.72 -20.51
N PRO A 43 2.19 7.28 -21.75
CA PRO A 43 2.69 6.01 -22.24
C PRO A 43 4.22 5.95 -22.19
N ILE A 44 4.75 4.76 -21.99
CA ILE A 44 6.19 4.49 -22.08
C ILE A 44 6.49 4.05 -23.51
N ALA A 45 7.50 4.68 -24.13
CA ALA A 45 7.96 4.28 -25.44
C ALA A 45 8.55 2.85 -25.39
N PRO A 46 8.29 2.01 -26.39
CA PRO A 46 8.91 0.69 -26.47
C PRO A 46 10.44 0.82 -26.52
N ALA A 47 11.14 -0.25 -26.15
CA ALA A 47 12.59 -0.32 -26.33
C ALA A 47 12.93 -0.31 -27.82
N ASP A 48 14.07 0.30 -28.17
CA ASP A 48 14.59 0.24 -29.53
C ASP A 48 14.86 -1.22 -29.94
N PRO A 49 14.69 -1.58 -31.22
CA PRO A 49 14.98 -2.93 -31.69
C PRO A 49 16.41 -3.37 -31.32
N GLY A 50 16.54 -4.44 -30.54
CA GLY A 50 17.82 -4.98 -30.09
C GLY A 50 18.39 -4.35 -28.81
N ALA A 51 17.78 -3.26 -28.32
CA ALA A 51 18.09 -2.73 -26.99
C ALA A 51 17.43 -3.60 -25.91
N GLU A 52 18.07 -3.65 -24.74
CA GLU A 52 17.49 -4.29 -23.57
C GLU A 52 16.42 -3.38 -22.95
N PRO A 53 15.20 -3.88 -22.70
CA PRO A 53 14.15 -3.07 -22.08
C PRO A 53 14.50 -2.75 -20.63
N ASN A 54 14.12 -1.54 -20.19
CA ASN A 54 14.10 -1.21 -18.77
C ASN A 54 12.91 -1.86 -18.06
N LEU A 55 12.90 -1.82 -16.72
CA LEU A 55 11.85 -2.46 -15.91
C LEU A 55 10.45 -2.06 -16.35
N LEU A 56 10.19 -0.77 -16.57
CA LEU A 56 8.84 -0.34 -16.90
C LEU A 56 8.40 -0.81 -18.28
N GLN A 57 9.31 -0.78 -19.26
CA GLN A 57 9.05 -1.30 -20.61
C GLN A 57 8.65 -2.78 -20.56
N GLU A 58 9.31 -3.60 -19.73
CA GLU A 58 8.94 -5.00 -19.53
C GLU A 58 7.53 -5.20 -18.93
N TYR A 59 7.06 -4.24 -18.12
CA TYR A 59 5.75 -4.32 -17.47
C TYR A 59 4.62 -3.67 -18.27
N THR A 60 4.91 -2.88 -19.32
CA THR A 60 3.86 -2.31 -20.19
C THR A 60 2.99 -3.37 -20.87
N VAL A 61 3.53 -4.56 -21.14
CA VAL A 61 2.79 -5.66 -21.78
C VAL A 61 1.97 -6.49 -20.80
N ARG A 62 2.08 -6.24 -19.49
CA ARG A 62 1.34 -6.97 -18.47
C ARG A 62 0.02 -6.28 -18.17
N ALA A 63 -1.01 -7.10 -17.99
CA ALA A 63 -2.31 -6.60 -17.55
C ALA A 63 -2.21 -6.03 -16.12
N PRO A 64 -3.02 -5.01 -15.81
CA PRO A 64 -3.27 -4.58 -14.45
C PRO A 64 -3.66 -5.74 -13.53
N VAL A 65 -3.30 -5.62 -12.26
CA VAL A 65 -3.63 -6.63 -11.26
C VAL A 65 -5.11 -6.51 -10.88
N ASP A 66 -5.76 -7.67 -10.73
CA ASP A 66 -7.10 -7.74 -10.14
C ASP A 66 -7.03 -7.37 -8.64
N PRO A 67 -7.73 -6.32 -8.19
CA PRO A 67 -7.76 -5.94 -6.78
C PRO A 67 -8.14 -7.10 -5.85
N GLN A 68 -9.05 -7.99 -6.26
CA GLN A 68 -9.45 -9.15 -5.43
C GLN A 68 -8.30 -10.13 -5.25
N GLU A 69 -7.49 -10.34 -6.30
CA GLU A 69 -6.30 -11.17 -6.22
C GLU A 69 -5.26 -10.55 -5.27
N ALA A 70 -5.08 -9.22 -5.32
CA ALA A 70 -4.15 -8.51 -4.46
C ALA A 70 -4.49 -8.62 -2.96
N GLU A 71 -5.77 -8.80 -2.61
CA GLU A 71 -6.19 -9.01 -1.21
C GLU A 71 -5.79 -10.37 -0.65
N ALA A 72 -5.56 -11.37 -1.51
CA ALA A 72 -5.22 -12.73 -1.10
C ALA A 72 -3.71 -12.96 -0.98
N TRP A 73 -2.88 -11.93 -1.18
CA TRP A 73 -1.43 -12.09 -1.14
C TRP A 73 -0.88 -12.16 0.28
N GLU A 74 0.06 -13.09 0.46
CA GLU A 74 0.75 -13.39 1.70
C GLU A 74 2.24 -13.09 1.57
N LEU A 75 2.78 -12.39 2.56
CA LEU A 75 4.22 -12.25 2.73
C LEU A 75 4.80 -13.47 3.45
N PRO A 76 6.05 -13.88 3.15
CA PRO A 76 6.94 -13.32 2.11
C PRO A 76 6.72 -13.93 0.72
N PHE A 77 5.86 -14.95 0.58
CA PHE A 77 5.77 -15.82 -0.61
C PHE A 77 5.38 -15.06 -1.88
N GLN A 78 4.47 -14.11 -1.79
CA GLN A 78 3.98 -13.32 -2.94
C GLN A 78 4.53 -11.90 -2.95
N SER A 79 5.62 -11.63 -2.23
CA SER A 79 6.28 -10.33 -2.18
C SER A 79 6.62 -9.76 -3.56
N LYS A 80 7.20 -10.61 -4.42
CA LYS A 80 7.49 -10.23 -5.81
C LYS A 80 6.23 -9.82 -6.58
N ARG A 81 5.07 -10.43 -6.31
CA ARG A 81 3.81 -10.06 -6.99
C ARG A 81 3.37 -8.67 -6.58
N LEU A 82 3.51 -8.32 -5.30
CA LEU A 82 3.18 -7.01 -4.76
C LEU A 82 4.04 -5.90 -5.38
N VAL A 83 5.35 -6.10 -5.47
CA VAL A 83 6.26 -5.14 -6.12
C VAL A 83 5.99 -5.04 -7.63
N VAL A 84 5.75 -6.17 -8.30
CA VAL A 84 5.39 -6.18 -9.74
C VAL A 84 4.09 -5.42 -9.99
N ALA A 85 3.09 -5.54 -9.13
CA ALA A 85 1.84 -4.80 -9.24
C ALA A 85 2.06 -3.28 -9.18
N LEU A 86 2.91 -2.82 -8.25
CA LEU A 86 3.33 -1.42 -8.19
C LEU A 86 4.05 -0.96 -9.46
N LEU A 87 4.94 -1.79 -10.02
CA LEU A 87 5.65 -1.48 -11.27
C LEU A 87 4.73 -1.49 -12.51
N ILE A 88 3.68 -2.32 -12.52
CA ILE A 88 2.64 -2.31 -13.57
C ILE A 88 1.85 -1.01 -13.50
N ALA A 89 1.38 -0.60 -12.30
CA ALA A 89 0.71 0.68 -12.11
C ALA A 89 1.59 1.86 -12.56
N ALA A 90 2.89 1.80 -12.22
CA ALA A 90 3.88 2.77 -12.67
C ALA A 90 4.09 2.74 -14.18
N ALA A 91 4.13 1.58 -14.83
CA ALA A 91 4.32 1.46 -16.27
C ALA A 91 3.13 2.05 -17.06
N HIS A 92 1.91 1.82 -16.58
CA HIS A 92 0.67 2.32 -17.19
C HIS A 92 0.29 3.75 -16.75
N ASP A 93 1.08 4.36 -15.86
CA ASP A 93 0.86 5.70 -15.29
C ASP A 93 -0.52 5.84 -14.60
N ARG A 94 -0.92 4.81 -13.84
CA ARG A 94 -2.23 4.69 -13.17
C ARG A 94 -2.14 4.96 -11.67
N LEU A 95 -2.56 6.15 -11.25
CA LEU A 95 -2.52 6.58 -9.85
C LEU A 95 -3.54 5.83 -8.99
N GLU A 96 -4.71 5.55 -9.55
CA GLU A 96 -5.81 4.88 -8.88
C GLU A 96 -5.43 3.48 -8.37
N GLU A 97 -4.52 2.80 -9.07
CA GLU A 97 -4.07 1.44 -8.74
C GLU A 97 -3.08 1.40 -7.57
N LEU A 98 -2.47 2.54 -7.20
CA LEU A 98 -1.52 2.60 -6.09
C LEU A 98 -2.16 2.19 -4.76
N SER A 99 -3.44 2.53 -4.55
CA SER A 99 -4.17 2.22 -3.33
C SER A 99 -4.40 0.71 -3.09
N TYR A 100 -4.27 -0.12 -4.14
CA TYR A 100 -4.40 -1.56 -4.04
C TYR A 100 -3.14 -2.23 -3.48
N VAL A 101 -1.98 -1.58 -3.59
CA VAL A 101 -0.68 -2.16 -3.22
C VAL A 101 0.00 -1.39 -2.10
N LEU A 102 -0.30 -0.11 -1.92
CA LEU A 102 0.27 0.74 -0.87
C LEU A 102 -0.67 0.82 0.35
N THR A 103 -0.10 1.03 1.54
CA THR A 103 -0.90 1.45 2.70
C THR A 103 -1.34 2.92 2.56
N PRO A 104 -2.46 3.35 3.18
CA PRO A 104 -2.91 4.75 3.09
C PRO A 104 -1.91 5.76 3.65
N ASP A 105 -1.04 5.33 4.57
CA ASP A 105 0.02 6.08 5.21
C ASP A 105 1.41 5.80 4.60
N ALA A 106 1.46 5.17 3.42
CA ALA A 106 2.72 4.81 2.79
C ALA A 106 3.57 6.06 2.51
N THR A 107 4.88 5.90 2.68
CA THR A 107 5.86 6.98 2.51
C THR A 107 6.91 6.60 1.49
N TRP A 108 7.66 7.58 1.00
CA TRP A 108 8.79 7.34 0.12
C TRP A 108 9.94 8.30 0.41
N GLY A 109 11.17 7.91 0.08
CA GLY A 109 12.36 8.70 0.35
C GLY A 109 13.63 8.00 -0.13
N LEU A 110 14.76 8.26 0.53
CA LEU A 110 16.04 7.62 0.18
C LEU A 110 16.01 6.11 0.45
N PRO A 111 16.77 5.27 -0.28
CA PRO A 111 16.80 3.82 -0.06
C PRO A 111 17.56 3.43 1.22
N ASP A 112 17.03 3.83 2.38
CA ASP A 112 17.55 3.61 3.73
C ASP A 112 16.46 3.00 4.61
N ARG A 113 16.80 1.94 5.37
CA ARG A 113 15.89 1.27 6.32
C ARG A 113 15.37 2.20 7.43
N ARG A 114 16.11 3.28 7.73
CA ARG A 114 15.73 4.35 8.67
C ARG A 114 14.70 5.32 8.08
N ARG A 115 14.36 5.18 6.79
CA ARG A 115 13.41 6.01 6.04
C ARG A 115 13.79 7.49 6.04
N ARG A 116 15.07 7.79 5.81
CA ARG A 116 15.56 9.17 5.74
C ARG A 116 14.85 9.93 4.61
N GLY A 117 14.40 11.15 4.92
CA GLY A 117 13.68 11.99 3.96
C GLY A 117 12.30 11.44 3.56
N ALA A 118 11.72 10.54 4.39
CA ALA A 118 10.40 10.00 4.13
C ALA A 118 9.34 11.10 4.06
N ARG A 119 8.59 11.10 2.96
CA ARG A 119 7.44 11.95 2.73
C ARG A 119 6.22 11.09 2.34
N PRO A 120 4.99 11.53 2.68
CA PRO A 120 3.79 10.79 2.30
C PRO A 120 3.72 10.54 0.79
N ILE A 121 3.28 9.34 0.40
CA ILE A 121 2.91 9.06 -0.98
C ILE A 121 1.56 9.70 -1.28
N PHE A 122 0.56 9.46 -0.43
CA PHE A 122 -0.77 10.06 -0.58
C PHE A 122 -0.82 11.43 0.12
N GLY A 123 -0.31 12.46 -0.58
CA GLY A 123 -0.39 13.87 -0.18
C GLY A 123 -1.45 14.65 -0.96
N GLU A 124 -1.26 15.97 -1.07
CA GLU A 124 -2.14 16.88 -1.84
C GLU A 124 -2.20 16.52 -3.33
N ASP A 125 -1.14 15.90 -3.86
CA ASP A 125 -1.02 15.48 -5.25
C ASP A 125 -1.50 14.03 -5.49
N HIS A 126 -2.06 13.39 -4.47
CA HIS A 126 -2.59 12.02 -4.51
C HIS A 126 -1.60 10.97 -5.03
N GLY A 127 -0.29 11.18 -4.86
CA GLY A 127 0.76 10.24 -5.27
C GLY A 127 1.38 10.51 -6.64
N ALA A 128 1.01 11.61 -7.31
CA ALA A 128 1.58 11.98 -8.61
C ALA A 128 3.11 12.15 -8.58
N ALA A 129 3.65 12.87 -7.58
CA ALA A 129 5.10 13.06 -7.44
C ALA A 129 5.82 11.74 -7.15
N PHE A 130 5.23 10.88 -6.32
CA PHE A 130 5.77 9.54 -6.07
C PHE A 130 5.79 8.71 -7.35
N LEU A 131 4.69 8.66 -8.10
CA LEU A 131 4.60 7.88 -9.34
C LEU A 131 5.62 8.38 -10.38
N GLN A 132 5.78 9.69 -10.51
CA GLN A 132 6.81 10.29 -11.37
C GLN A 132 8.22 9.87 -10.95
N ALA A 133 8.53 9.89 -9.66
CA ALA A 133 9.85 9.52 -9.16
C ALA A 133 10.12 8.02 -9.30
N LEU A 134 9.13 7.17 -9.01
CA LEU A 134 9.18 5.73 -9.25
C LEU A 134 9.45 5.44 -10.73
N ARG A 135 8.73 6.12 -11.63
CA ARG A 135 8.95 5.98 -13.07
C ARG A 135 10.37 6.39 -13.47
N SER A 136 10.86 7.51 -12.93
CA SER A 136 12.20 8.03 -13.21
C SER A 136 13.32 7.14 -12.64
N ALA A 137 13.06 6.43 -11.54
CA ALA A 137 13.97 5.45 -10.97
C ALA A 137 13.97 4.15 -11.76
N ALA A 138 12.79 3.58 -12.03
CA ALA A 138 12.64 2.27 -12.64
C ALA A 138 13.22 2.16 -14.06
N VAL A 139 13.31 3.27 -14.82
CA VAL A 139 13.96 3.28 -16.14
C VAL A 139 15.47 3.01 -16.10
N ARG A 140 16.11 3.13 -14.92
CA ARG A 140 17.55 2.88 -14.73
C ARG A 140 17.86 1.42 -14.41
N PHE A 141 16.83 0.60 -14.24
CA PHE A 141 16.94 -0.83 -13.97
C PHE A 141 16.39 -1.63 -15.15
N SER A 142 16.80 -2.89 -15.25
CA SER A 142 16.32 -3.89 -16.19
C SER A 142 16.20 -5.21 -15.43
N ALA A 143 15.12 -5.99 -15.60
CA ALA A 143 14.93 -7.17 -14.77
C ALA A 143 15.96 -8.27 -15.06
N ARG A 144 16.56 -8.24 -16.26
CA ARG A 144 17.56 -9.21 -16.69
C ARG A 144 18.95 -8.90 -16.13
N LYS A 145 19.38 -7.64 -16.16
CA LYS A 145 20.67 -7.21 -15.56
C LYS A 145 20.61 -7.02 -14.04
N HIS A 146 19.48 -6.54 -13.55
CA HIS A 146 19.26 -6.17 -12.16
C HIS A 146 18.09 -7.01 -11.66
N PRO A 147 18.30 -8.29 -11.32
CA PRO A 147 17.23 -9.15 -10.86
C PRO A 147 16.67 -8.65 -9.53
N TRP A 148 15.36 -8.85 -9.34
CA TRP A 148 14.70 -8.67 -8.05
C TRP A 148 15.39 -9.54 -6.99
N SER A 149 15.65 -8.94 -5.82
CA SER A 149 16.27 -9.61 -4.70
C SER A 149 15.38 -9.52 -3.46
N SER A 150 15.30 -10.64 -2.74
CA SER A 150 14.80 -10.69 -1.37
C SER A 150 15.89 -11.35 -0.50
N PRO A 151 16.24 -10.78 0.66
CA PRO A 151 17.16 -11.43 1.57
C PRO A 151 16.53 -12.73 2.07
N PRO A 152 17.28 -13.84 2.12
CA PRO A 152 16.78 -15.10 2.65
C PRO A 152 16.41 -14.90 4.12
N THR A 153 15.12 -15.02 4.41
CA THR A 153 14.59 -15.08 5.75
C THR A 153 14.79 -16.51 6.25
N ALA A 154 15.53 -16.68 7.35
CA ALA A 154 15.55 -17.95 8.07
C ALA A 154 14.12 -18.36 8.48
N ASP A 155 13.89 -19.64 8.78
CA ASP A 155 12.55 -20.18 9.05
C ASP A 155 11.79 -19.49 10.21
N GLY A 156 12.52 -18.90 11.17
CA GLY A 156 11.96 -18.08 12.25
C GLY A 156 11.42 -16.70 11.80
N PRO A 157 12.21 -15.90 11.05
CA PRO A 157 11.76 -14.65 10.43
C PRO A 157 10.52 -14.75 9.53
N ASN A 158 10.31 -15.88 8.83
CA ASN A 158 9.13 -16.05 7.96
C ASN A 158 7.82 -15.99 8.74
N GLN A 159 7.77 -16.57 9.94
CA GLN A 159 6.57 -16.51 10.78
C GLN A 159 6.30 -15.08 11.29
N GLN A 160 7.35 -14.33 11.61
CA GLN A 160 7.24 -12.93 12.06
C GLN A 160 6.77 -12.01 10.93
N VAL A 161 7.23 -12.25 9.71
CA VAL A 161 6.72 -11.54 8.52
C VAL A 161 5.25 -11.89 8.26
N ARG A 162 4.89 -13.19 8.32
CA ARG A 162 3.50 -13.66 8.13
C ARG A 162 2.53 -13.09 9.16
N SER A 163 2.96 -12.97 10.43
CA SER A 163 2.14 -12.39 11.49
C SER A 163 2.10 -10.86 11.47
N GLY A 164 2.95 -10.21 10.66
CA GLY A 164 3.11 -8.76 10.62
C GLY A 164 3.97 -8.19 11.74
N ALA A 165 4.62 -9.04 12.55
CA ALA A 165 5.54 -8.62 13.61
C ALA A 165 6.82 -7.97 13.05
N GLU A 166 7.25 -8.37 11.85
CA GLU A 166 8.40 -7.80 11.14
C GLU A 166 8.04 -7.44 9.69
N PRO A 167 8.59 -6.36 9.12
CA PRO A 167 8.45 -6.07 7.70
C PRO A 167 9.32 -7.00 6.86
N PHE A 168 8.94 -7.15 5.60
CA PHE A 168 9.75 -7.80 4.58
C PHE A 168 10.37 -6.74 3.65
N TRP A 169 11.65 -6.87 3.36
CA TRP A 169 12.36 -5.92 2.51
C TRP A 169 12.79 -6.57 1.21
N THR A 170 12.49 -5.94 0.09
CA THR A 170 12.90 -6.40 -1.24
C THR A 170 13.50 -5.25 -2.03
N TYR A 171 14.33 -5.54 -3.04
CA TYR A 171 15.03 -4.48 -3.76
C TYR A 171 15.47 -4.87 -5.19
N TYR A 172 15.71 -3.83 -5.99
CA TYR A 172 16.54 -3.85 -7.20
C TYR A 172 17.82 -3.04 -6.93
N ALA A 173 18.95 -3.49 -7.46
CA ALA A 173 20.25 -2.81 -7.31
C ALA A 173 21.02 -2.75 -8.63
N ALA A 174 21.61 -1.58 -8.94
CA ALA A 174 22.34 -1.30 -10.16
C ALA A 174 23.45 -0.27 -9.89
N ASP A 175 24.73 -0.67 -9.89
CA ASP A 175 25.89 0.23 -9.88
C ASP A 175 25.81 1.42 -8.89
N GLY A 176 25.39 1.16 -7.64
CA GLY A 176 25.24 2.17 -6.58
C GLY A 176 23.85 2.80 -6.47
N ASP A 177 22.95 2.50 -7.41
CA ASP A 177 21.52 2.80 -7.36
C ASP A 177 20.73 1.64 -6.76
N VAL A 178 19.71 1.99 -5.97
CA VAL A 178 18.87 1.03 -5.25
C VAL A 178 17.43 1.53 -5.25
N MET A 179 16.51 0.62 -5.59
CA MET A 179 15.09 0.78 -5.36
C MET A 179 14.64 -0.29 -4.37
N ALA A 180 14.27 0.14 -3.17
CA ALA A 180 13.93 -0.73 -2.04
C ALA A 180 12.44 -0.60 -1.67
N PHE A 181 11.83 -1.72 -1.31
CA PHE A 181 10.42 -1.81 -0.93
C PHE A 181 10.32 -2.42 0.46
N ARG A 182 9.60 -1.74 1.35
CA ARG A 182 9.19 -2.29 2.64
C ARG A 182 7.76 -2.78 2.53
N GLU A 183 7.61 -4.07 2.64
CA GLU A 183 6.34 -4.78 2.60
C GLU A 183 5.93 -5.15 4.03
N VAL A 184 4.65 -4.98 4.34
CA VAL A 184 4.06 -5.20 5.67
C VAL A 184 2.73 -5.92 5.55
N MET A 185 2.32 -6.56 6.65
CA MET A 185 0.94 -7.00 6.83
C MET A 185 0.13 -5.84 7.43
N TYR A 186 -0.67 -5.16 6.62
CA TYR A 186 -1.55 -4.08 7.04
C TYR A 186 -3.00 -4.57 7.08
N ARG A 187 -3.61 -4.61 8.27
CA ARG A 187 -4.97 -5.13 8.48
C ARG A 187 -5.19 -6.53 7.88
N GLY A 188 -4.19 -7.40 8.02
CA GLY A 188 -4.22 -8.78 7.51
C GLY A 188 -3.91 -8.93 6.01
N ARG A 189 -3.53 -7.85 5.31
CA ARG A 189 -3.24 -7.84 3.87
C ARG A 189 -1.79 -7.44 3.61
N ALA A 190 -1.14 -8.09 2.64
CA ALA A 190 0.17 -7.67 2.17
C ALA A 190 0.08 -6.29 1.46
N ARG A 191 0.87 -5.33 1.94
CA ARG A 191 0.94 -3.95 1.40
C ARG A 191 2.37 -3.42 1.48
N ILE A 192 2.68 -2.40 0.69
CA ILE A 192 3.92 -1.63 0.79
C ILE A 192 3.64 -0.36 1.58
N ASP A 193 4.42 -0.10 2.63
CA ASP A 193 4.30 1.14 3.41
C ASP A 193 5.51 2.08 3.22
N TYR A 194 6.57 1.60 2.57
CA TYR A 194 7.72 2.42 2.23
C TYR A 194 8.37 2.04 0.92
N VAL A 195 8.68 3.05 0.10
CA VAL A 195 9.50 2.91 -1.11
C VAL A 195 10.72 3.82 -1.01
N GLY A 196 11.90 3.21 -1.02
CA GLY A 196 13.18 3.91 -1.05
C GLY A 196 13.73 3.96 -2.48
N LEU A 197 14.03 5.15 -2.98
CA LEU A 197 14.64 5.35 -4.31
C LEU A 197 15.42 6.66 -4.38
N PHE A 198 16.33 6.77 -5.36
CA PHE A 198 16.91 8.05 -5.71
C PHE A 198 16.12 8.69 -6.85
N GLU A 199 15.69 9.95 -6.66
CA GLU A 199 14.92 10.70 -7.67
C GLU A 199 15.75 10.98 -8.94
N SER A 200 17.04 11.22 -8.77
CA SER A 200 18.05 11.33 -9.83
C SER A 200 19.07 10.21 -9.70
N LEU A 201 19.92 10.04 -10.72
CA LEU A 201 21.05 9.11 -10.63
C LEU A 201 21.86 9.45 -9.37
N PRO A 202 22.14 8.47 -8.48
CA PRO A 202 22.95 8.74 -7.31
C PRO A 202 24.34 9.21 -7.74
N PRO A 203 24.96 10.15 -7.02
CA PRO A 203 26.34 10.52 -7.28
C PRO A 203 27.22 9.26 -7.18
N PRO A 204 28.15 9.03 -8.13
CA PRO A 204 29.09 7.91 -8.08
C PRO A 204 29.90 7.99 -6.77
N PRO A 205 30.29 6.83 -6.22
CA PRO A 205 30.02 6.48 -4.85
C PRO A 205 30.64 7.46 -3.85
N MET A 206 29.84 7.85 -2.86
CA MET A 206 30.39 7.95 -1.51
C MET A 206 30.75 6.53 -1.07
N VAL A 207 31.97 6.08 -1.41
CA VAL A 207 32.65 5.07 -0.61
C VAL A 207 32.71 5.63 0.80
N GLY A 208 31.84 5.14 1.69
CA GLY A 208 31.81 5.48 3.11
C GLY A 208 31.83 6.97 3.43
N ALA A 209 30.69 7.56 3.80
CA ALA A 209 30.77 8.60 4.82
C ALA A 209 31.51 7.95 6.02
N PRO A 210 32.64 8.47 6.54
CA PRO A 210 33.43 7.83 7.59
C PRO A 210 32.69 7.63 8.93
N HIS A 211 31.41 8.00 9.00
CA HIS A 211 30.62 8.05 10.22
C HIS A 211 29.22 7.44 10.12
N ASP A 212 28.78 6.89 8.99
CA ASP A 212 27.53 6.12 9.00
C ASP A 212 27.87 4.68 9.41
N PRO A 213 27.46 4.23 10.63
CA PRO A 213 27.71 2.85 11.03
C PRO A 213 27.01 1.92 10.05
N PRO A 214 27.61 0.75 9.73
CA PRO A 214 26.96 -0.24 8.90
C PRO A 214 25.55 -0.52 9.44
N PRO A 215 24.57 -0.82 8.57
CA PRO A 215 23.25 -1.23 9.05
C PRO A 215 23.46 -2.32 10.12
N PRO A 216 22.85 -2.16 11.31
CA PRO A 216 23.11 -3.09 12.40
C PRO A 216 22.83 -4.51 11.90
N PRO A 217 23.70 -5.48 12.20
CA PRO A 217 23.39 -6.87 11.90
C PRO A 217 22.04 -7.19 12.56
N SER A 218 21.19 -7.93 11.84
CA SER A 218 19.97 -8.47 12.42
C SER A 218 20.32 -9.08 13.78
N PRO A 219 19.55 -8.79 14.85
CA PRO A 219 19.87 -9.32 16.17
C PRO A 219 20.00 -10.84 16.07
N PRO A 220 21.07 -11.44 16.65
CA PRO A 220 21.22 -12.88 16.60
C PRO A 220 19.99 -13.52 17.22
N PRO A 221 19.49 -14.65 16.67
CA PRO A 221 18.35 -15.34 17.23
C PRO A 221 18.61 -15.57 18.72
N ARG A 222 17.69 -15.08 19.55
CA ARG A 222 17.79 -15.19 21.01
C ARG A 222 17.86 -16.69 21.31
N LYS A 223 19.00 -17.17 21.86
CA LYS A 223 19.05 -18.54 22.39
C LYS A 223 17.94 -18.65 23.44
N PRO A 224 17.04 -19.65 23.35
CA PRO A 224 16.04 -19.87 24.38
C PRO A 224 16.76 -19.98 25.72
N ARG A 225 16.25 -19.30 26.75
CA ARG A 225 16.81 -19.49 28.10
C ARG A 225 16.54 -20.93 28.55
N PRO A 226 17.43 -21.57 29.34
CA PRO A 226 17.16 -22.91 29.87
C PRO A 226 15.81 -22.90 30.61
N GLY A 227 14.83 -23.64 30.10
CA GLY A 227 13.45 -23.70 30.62
C GLY A 227 12.40 -22.94 29.81
N GLU A 228 12.77 -22.24 28.74
CA GLU A 228 11.84 -21.60 27.80
C GLU A 228 11.46 -22.63 26.71
N LEU A 229 10.26 -23.21 26.81
CA LEU A 229 9.74 -24.16 25.81
C LEU A 229 9.75 -23.51 24.43
N THR A 230 10.33 -24.19 23.46
CA THR A 230 10.30 -23.76 22.06
C THR A 230 8.88 -23.89 21.51
N ALA A 231 8.53 -23.08 20.49
CA ALA A 231 7.25 -23.22 19.78
C ALA A 231 7.06 -24.65 19.20
N SER A 232 8.14 -25.38 18.97
CA SER A 232 8.12 -26.79 18.57
C SER A 232 7.74 -27.76 19.69
N GLU A 233 7.98 -27.41 20.96
CA GLU A 233 7.60 -28.24 22.11
C GLU A 233 6.16 -27.97 22.59
N LEU A 234 5.63 -26.77 22.31
CA LEU A 234 4.20 -26.44 22.54
C LEU A 234 3.25 -27.07 21.51
N ALA A 235 3.77 -27.61 20.40
CA ALA A 235 3.00 -28.27 19.35
C ALA A 235 2.89 -29.80 19.55
N GLY A 236 3.06 -30.30 20.78
CA GLY A 236 3.07 -31.73 21.09
C GLY A 236 1.80 -32.49 20.66
N ASP A 237 2.05 -33.71 20.16
CA ASP A 237 1.17 -34.88 20.06
C ASP A 237 -0.25 -34.68 19.52
N PHE A 238 -0.41 -34.83 18.20
CA PHE A 238 -1.59 -35.50 17.65
C PHE A 238 -1.14 -36.78 16.94
N ASP A 239 -1.27 -37.88 17.67
CA ASP A 239 -1.14 -39.26 17.23
C ASP A 239 -2.16 -39.52 16.11
N ALA A 240 -1.69 -39.73 14.87
CA ALA A 240 -2.54 -40.11 13.75
C ALA A 240 -2.59 -41.65 13.67
N PRO A 241 -3.77 -42.30 13.76
CA PRO A 241 -3.83 -43.75 13.66
C PRO A 241 -3.46 -44.22 12.25
N ALA A 242 -2.64 -45.28 12.22
CA ALA A 242 -2.15 -45.95 11.04
C ALA A 242 -3.30 -46.36 10.09
N VAL A 243 -3.13 -46.03 8.81
CA VAL A 243 -3.97 -46.51 7.71
C VAL A 243 -3.72 -48.01 7.54
N GLY A 244 -4.64 -48.82 8.06
CA GLY A 244 -4.71 -50.25 7.80
C GLY A 244 -5.44 -50.54 6.49
N GLU A 245 -4.81 -51.35 5.65
CA GLU A 245 -5.35 -51.95 4.43
C GLU A 245 -6.72 -52.59 4.66
N LEU A 246 -7.69 -52.32 3.79
CA LEU A 246 -8.78 -53.25 3.50
C LEU A 246 -9.14 -53.19 2.01
N ARG A 247 -8.82 -54.31 1.35
CA ARG A 247 -9.35 -54.94 0.12
C ARG A 247 -10.39 -54.20 -0.72
#